data_AF-A0A8S3I2D0-F1
#
_entry.id   AF-A0A8S3I2D0-F1
#
_cell.length_a   1.000
_cell.length_b   1.000
_cell.length_c   1.000
_cell.angle_alpha   90.00
_cell.angle_beta   90.00
_cell.angle_gamma   90.00
#
_symmetry.space_group_name_H-M   'P 1'
#
loop_
_entity.id
_entity.type
_entity.pdbx_description
1 polymer ?
#
loop_
_entity_poly.entity_id
_entity_poly.type
_entity_poly.pdbx_seq_one_letter_code
_entity_poly.pdbx_strand_id
1 'polypeptide(L)'
;MESLLAPDVDQSLFKLFEKFRIEVNPSGKIKGAIQSISKYPCQIIVYSESSIRLFDALLKHNNVILSWDATGSIIKEINSHRLLYYELSITLPGIVKEDSIVPITFMISDAHALVDIIHWLQLFKHSYSQVYPGKKFPRPRIVLSDRAQVFLIASLRVWNNESMNDFLNRAYRIVTDKCTDSDIE
;
A
#
# COMPACT_ATOMS: atom_id res chain seq x y z
N MET A 1 -14.31 19.34 27.60
CA MET A 1 -14.87 18.45 26.55
C MET A 1 -15.74 19.34 25.67
N GLU A 2 -15.14 20.05 24.73
CA GLU A 2 -15.87 20.99 23.86
C GLU A 2 -16.69 20.21 22.83
N SER A 3 -17.99 20.52 22.76
CA SER A 3 -18.91 19.95 21.78
C SER A 3 -18.45 20.29 20.36
N LEU A 4 -18.07 19.26 19.60
CA LEU A 4 -17.73 19.36 18.16
C LEU A 4 -18.96 19.64 17.26
N LEU A 5 -20.16 19.68 17.84
CA LEU A 5 -21.41 19.92 17.12
C LEU A 5 -21.88 21.36 17.39
N ALA A 6 -21.55 22.26 16.46
CA ALA A 6 -22.20 23.56 16.33
C ALA A 6 -23.52 23.37 15.55
N PRO A 7 -24.50 24.29 15.66
CA PRO A 7 -25.80 24.17 14.97
C PRO A 7 -25.71 24.22 13.44
N ASP A 8 -24.55 24.56 12.88
CA ASP A 8 -24.27 24.59 11.45
C ASP A 8 -23.40 23.39 11.05
N VAL A 9 -24.03 22.41 10.39
CA VAL A 9 -23.41 21.15 9.96
C VAL A 9 -22.21 21.42 9.05
N ASP A 10 -22.27 22.44 8.20
CA ASP A 10 -21.20 22.75 7.25
C ASP A 10 -19.94 23.25 7.99
N GLN A 11 -20.11 24.08 9.02
CA GLN A 11 -18.99 24.52 9.87
C GLN A 11 -18.39 23.37 10.69
N SER A 12 -19.22 22.48 11.22
CA SER A 12 -18.74 21.30 11.94
C SER A 12 -18.00 20.34 11.03
N LEU A 13 -18.49 20.11 9.80
CA LEU A 13 -17.82 19.31 8.78
C LEU A 13 -16.50 19.94 8.35
N PHE A 14 -16.45 21.25 8.15
CA PHE A 14 -15.22 21.96 7.80
C PHE A 14 -14.17 21.86 8.91
N LYS A 15 -14.56 22.07 10.18
CA LYS A 15 -13.65 21.90 11.32
C LYS A 15 -13.14 20.47 11.44
N LEU A 16 -14.01 19.49 11.23
CA LEU A 16 -13.63 18.08 11.25
C LEU A 16 -12.68 17.74 10.10
N PHE A 17 -12.93 18.27 8.90
CA PHE A 17 -12.06 18.14 7.74
C PHE A 17 -10.68 18.73 7.99
N GLU A 18 -10.59 19.96 8.50
CA GLU A 18 -9.31 20.61 8.81
C GLU A 18 -8.53 19.83 9.89
N LYS A 19 -9.23 19.35 10.93
CA LYS A 19 -8.63 18.50 11.96
C LYS A 19 -8.05 17.22 11.36
N PHE A 20 -8.84 16.48 10.59
CA PHE A 20 -8.38 15.25 9.94
C PHE A 20 -7.29 15.51 8.92
N ARG A 21 -7.32 16.62 8.19
CA ARG A 21 -6.25 17.00 7.27
C ARG A 21 -4.93 17.12 8.00
N ILE A 22 -4.90 17.75 9.17
CA ILE A 22 -3.69 17.89 9.98
C ILE A 22 -3.23 16.52 10.52
N GLU A 23 -4.14 15.72 11.06
CA GLU A 23 -3.82 14.40 11.64
C GLU A 23 -3.32 13.39 10.60
N VAL A 24 -3.86 13.44 9.38
CA VAL A 24 -3.59 12.49 8.29
C VAL A 24 -2.42 12.96 7.41
N ASN A 25 -2.06 14.24 7.48
CA ASN A 25 -1.04 14.87 6.67
C ASN A 25 -0.22 15.91 7.46
N PRO A 26 0.50 15.49 8.52
CA PRO A 26 1.08 16.42 9.49
C PRO A 26 2.19 17.31 8.93
N SER A 27 2.92 16.88 7.90
CA SER A 27 3.96 17.70 7.27
C SER A 27 3.53 18.38 5.96
N GLY A 28 2.31 18.14 5.48
CA GLY A 28 1.81 18.72 4.24
C GLY A 28 2.52 18.22 2.98
N LYS A 29 3.36 17.19 3.08
CA LYS A 29 4.19 16.71 1.97
C LYS A 29 3.39 15.90 0.96
N ILE A 30 2.29 15.31 1.40
CA ILE A 30 1.31 14.63 0.55
C ILE A 30 0.11 15.55 0.37
N LYS A 31 -0.56 15.56 -0.78
CA LYS A 31 -1.63 16.55 -1.04
C LYS A 31 -2.96 16.24 -0.34
N GLY A 32 -3.17 15.01 0.10
CA GLY A 32 -4.43 14.52 0.67
C GLY A 32 -4.43 13.01 0.82
N ALA A 33 -5.60 12.38 0.82
CA ALA A 33 -5.74 10.92 0.79
C ALA A 33 -5.84 10.35 -0.63
N ILE A 34 -6.51 11.06 -1.54
CA ILE A 34 -6.62 10.66 -2.95
C ILE A 34 -5.40 11.19 -3.70
N GLN A 35 -4.66 10.29 -4.34
CA GLN A 35 -3.36 10.59 -4.96
C GLN A 35 -3.43 10.63 -6.47
N SER A 36 -4.33 9.84 -7.05
CA SER A 36 -4.57 9.80 -8.49
C SER A 36 -6.01 9.43 -8.77
N ILE A 37 -6.57 10.05 -9.80
CA ILE A 37 -7.85 9.69 -10.42
C ILE A 37 -7.61 9.63 -11.93
N SER A 38 -7.88 8.47 -12.52
CA SER A 38 -7.85 8.25 -13.97
C SER A 38 -9.18 7.69 -14.45
N LYS A 39 -9.54 8.02 -15.69
CA LYS A 39 -10.75 7.54 -16.34
C LYS A 39 -10.49 6.35 -17.27
N TYR A 40 -9.28 6.24 -17.82
CA TYR A 40 -8.91 5.19 -18.79
C TYR A 40 -7.46 4.70 -18.53
N PRO A 41 -7.27 3.54 -17.88
CA PRO A 41 -8.30 2.76 -17.17
C PRO A 41 -8.94 3.57 -16.03
N CYS A 42 -10.14 3.17 -15.60
CA CYS A 42 -10.73 3.75 -14.39
C CYS A 42 -9.84 3.35 -13.21
N GLN A 43 -9.26 4.34 -12.54
CA GLN A 43 -8.33 4.10 -11.45
C GLN A 43 -8.44 5.20 -10.41
N ILE A 44 -8.52 4.81 -9.14
CA ILE A 44 -8.42 5.72 -7.99
C ILE A 44 -7.38 5.13 -7.06
N ILE A 45 -6.31 5.88 -6.78
CA ILE A 45 -5.25 5.48 -5.85
C ILE A 45 -5.37 6.30 -4.56
N VAL A 46 -5.37 5.61 -3.43
CA VAL A 46 -5.59 6.21 -2.11
C VAL A 46 -4.52 5.77 -1.10
N TYR A 47 -3.91 6.75 -0.45
CA TYR A 47 -3.05 6.63 0.73
C TYR A 47 -2.82 8.01 1.34
N SER A 48 -2.32 8.08 2.56
CA SER A 48 -2.05 9.35 3.23
C SER A 48 -0.60 9.45 3.71
N GLU A 49 -0.20 10.63 4.17
CA GLU A 49 1.10 10.75 4.84
C GLU A 49 1.15 9.89 6.10
N SER A 50 0.06 9.86 6.88
CA SER A 50 -0.01 9.02 8.08
C SER A 50 0.08 7.54 7.76
N SER A 51 -0.49 7.06 6.65
CA SER A 51 -0.31 5.65 6.26
C SER A 51 1.10 5.35 5.77
N ILE A 52 1.78 6.28 5.09
CA ILE A 52 3.21 6.18 4.73
C ILE A 52 4.09 6.12 5.99
N ARG A 53 3.82 6.96 6.99
CA ARG A 53 4.55 6.98 8.26
C ARG A 53 4.31 5.70 9.07
N LEU A 54 3.07 5.22 9.06
CA LEU A 54 2.70 3.97 9.71
C LEU A 54 3.39 2.78 9.04
N PHE A 55 3.43 2.75 7.70
CA PHE A 55 4.19 1.76 6.93
C PHE A 55 5.68 1.74 7.31
N ASP A 56 6.33 2.92 7.41
CA ASP A 56 7.72 3.01 7.86
C ASP A 56 7.92 2.51 9.29
N ALA A 57 6.99 2.85 10.19
CA ALA A 57 7.09 2.47 11.59
C ALA A 57 6.91 0.95 11.77
N LEU A 58 5.89 0.38 11.13
CA LEU A 58 5.52 -1.02 11.29
C LEU A 58 6.53 -1.96 10.64
N LEU A 59 7.05 -1.65 9.44
CA LEU A 59 8.01 -2.53 8.77
C LEU A 59 9.37 -2.69 9.49
N LYS A 60 9.62 -1.94 10.58
CA LYS A 60 10.77 -2.14 11.46
C LYS A 60 10.62 -3.34 12.39
N HIS A 61 9.39 -3.82 12.61
CA HIS A 61 9.12 -4.96 13.47
C HIS A 61 9.34 -6.28 12.72
N ASN A 62 9.99 -7.25 13.38
CA ASN A 62 10.38 -8.51 12.76
C ASN A 62 9.20 -9.41 12.36
N ASN A 63 8.06 -9.26 13.02
CA ASN A 63 6.90 -10.16 12.87
C ASN A 63 5.81 -9.60 11.95
N VAL A 64 6.09 -8.50 11.23
CA VAL A 64 5.11 -7.88 10.34
C VAL A 64 5.01 -8.64 9.02
N ILE A 65 3.78 -8.90 8.61
CA ILE A 65 3.46 -9.51 7.31
C ILE A 65 2.78 -8.45 6.46
N LEU A 66 3.28 -8.22 5.25
CA LEU A 66 2.63 -7.40 4.25
C LEU A 66 1.71 -8.28 3.40
N SER A 67 0.43 -7.96 3.32
CA SER A 67 -0.58 -8.77 2.65
C SER A 67 -1.18 -8.03 1.46
N TRP A 68 -1.37 -8.77 0.37
CA TRP A 68 -2.13 -8.35 -0.79
C TRP A 68 -3.54 -8.89 -0.71
N ASP A 69 -4.53 -8.02 -0.90
CA ASP A 69 -5.90 -8.44 -1.15
C ASP A 69 -6.43 -7.77 -2.43
N ALA A 70 -7.25 -8.52 -3.17
CA ALA A 70 -8.02 -7.99 -4.27
C ALA A 70 -9.39 -8.62 -4.28
N THR A 71 -10.40 -7.81 -3.96
CA THR A 71 -11.78 -8.26 -3.92
C THR A 71 -12.61 -7.57 -4.98
N GLY A 72 -13.34 -8.39 -5.73
CA GLY A 72 -14.35 -7.92 -6.66
C GLY A 72 -15.75 -7.86 -6.03
N SER A 73 -15.86 -7.89 -4.70
CA SER A 73 -17.14 -7.90 -3.97
C SER A 73 -17.73 -6.51 -3.73
N ILE A 74 -16.93 -5.43 -3.91
CA ILE A 74 -17.41 -4.05 -3.86
C ILE A 74 -18.02 -3.72 -5.24
N ILE A 75 -19.24 -4.20 -5.50
CA ILE A 75 -19.83 -4.15 -6.84
C ILE A 75 -20.85 -3.02 -6.97
N LYS A 76 -20.48 -2.01 -7.75
CA LYS A 76 -21.38 -1.44 -8.75
C LYS A 76 -20.68 -1.56 -10.10
N GLU A 77 -21.26 -2.29 -11.04
CA GLU A 77 -20.82 -2.22 -12.43
C GLU A 77 -21.09 -0.79 -12.93
N ILE A 78 -20.05 -0.14 -13.44
CA ILE A 78 -20.17 1.17 -14.07
C ILE A 78 -19.91 0.95 -15.56
N ASN A 79 -20.93 1.15 -16.39
CA ASN A 79 -20.83 0.99 -17.85
C ASN A 79 -20.28 -0.39 -18.27
N SER A 80 -20.73 -1.47 -17.63
CA SER A 80 -20.29 -2.86 -17.92
C SER A 80 -18.81 -3.16 -17.62
N HIS A 81 -18.11 -2.26 -16.91
CA HIS A 81 -16.78 -2.52 -16.38
C HIS A 81 -16.86 -2.87 -14.89
N ARG A 82 -16.26 -4.01 -14.52
CA ARG A 82 -16.18 -4.45 -13.12
C ARG A 82 -15.04 -3.71 -12.43
N LEU A 83 -15.37 -2.91 -11.42
CA LEU A 83 -14.38 -2.33 -10.53
C LEU A 83 -13.93 -3.35 -9.49
N LEU A 84 -12.62 -3.42 -9.29
CA LEU A 84 -11.96 -4.24 -8.29
C LEU A 84 -11.35 -3.33 -7.23
N TYR A 85 -11.43 -3.75 -5.97
CA TYR A 85 -10.72 -3.12 -4.86
C TYR A 85 -9.45 -3.90 -4.59
N TYR A 86 -8.32 -3.21 -4.65
CA TYR A 86 -6.99 -3.73 -4.34
C TYR A 86 -6.49 -3.09 -3.07
N GLU A 87 -6.00 -3.87 -2.13
CA GLU A 87 -5.48 -3.39 -0.85
C GLU A 87 -4.09 -3.94 -0.59
N LEU A 88 -3.25 -3.06 -0.06
CA LEU A 88 -2.00 -3.43 0.59
C LEU A 88 -2.15 -3.15 2.09
N SER A 89 -2.10 -4.21 2.89
CA SER A 89 -2.29 -4.13 4.34
C SER A 89 -1.15 -4.80 5.11
N ILE A 90 -1.00 -4.38 6.36
CA ILE A 90 -0.04 -4.96 7.30
C ILE A 90 -0.81 -5.77 8.34
N THR A 91 -0.44 -7.05 8.49
CA THR A 91 -0.89 -7.90 9.58
C THR A 91 0.13 -7.85 10.72
N LEU A 92 -0.36 -7.73 11.95
CA LEU A 92 0.44 -7.53 13.17
C LEU A 92 0.37 -8.72 14.14
N PRO A 93 0.83 -9.92 13.75
CA PRO A 93 0.69 -11.11 14.59
C PRO A 93 1.51 -10.97 15.87
N GLY A 94 0.84 -11.13 17.00
CA GLY A 94 1.47 -11.08 18.33
C GLY A 94 2.08 -9.73 18.74
N ILE A 95 1.86 -8.65 17.96
CA ILE A 95 2.21 -7.27 18.35
C ILE A 95 1.04 -6.64 19.13
N VAL A 96 -0.18 -7.03 18.78
CA VAL A 96 -1.44 -6.62 19.41
C VAL A 96 -2.16 -7.87 19.92
N LYS A 97 -3.05 -7.69 20.93
CA LYS A 97 -3.75 -8.81 21.59
C LYS A 97 -4.60 -9.66 20.64
N GLU A 98 -5.10 -9.05 19.57
CA GLU A 98 -5.86 -9.69 18.50
C GLU A 98 -5.16 -9.37 17.18
N ASP A 99 -4.98 -10.37 16.31
CA ASP A 99 -4.38 -10.18 14.99
C ASP A 99 -5.12 -9.05 14.26
N SER A 100 -4.46 -7.89 14.18
CA SER A 100 -5.03 -6.70 13.56
C SER A 100 -4.46 -6.52 12.16
N ILE A 101 -5.33 -6.13 11.25
CA ILE A 101 -4.99 -5.79 9.87
C ILE A 101 -5.11 -4.28 9.73
N VAL A 102 -4.05 -3.67 9.21
CA VAL A 102 -3.96 -2.22 9.02
C VAL A 102 -3.81 -1.94 7.52
N PRO A 103 -4.83 -1.36 6.85
CA PRO A 103 -4.71 -0.98 5.46
C PRO A 103 -3.73 0.21 5.32
N ILE A 104 -2.78 0.10 4.40
CA ILE A 104 -1.74 1.11 4.18
C ILE A 104 -2.06 1.95 2.95
N THR A 105 -2.48 1.29 1.88
CA THR A 105 -2.90 1.93 0.64
C THR A 105 -3.87 1.02 -0.07
N PHE A 106 -4.75 1.60 -0.86
CA PHE A 106 -5.64 0.86 -1.74
C PHE A 106 -5.76 1.53 -3.11
N MET A 107 -6.19 0.74 -4.08
CA MET A 107 -6.52 1.17 -5.42
C MET A 107 -7.89 0.59 -5.80
N ILE A 108 -8.75 1.41 -6.40
CA ILE A 108 -9.96 0.94 -7.07
C ILE A 108 -9.70 1.02 -8.57
N SER A 109 -9.88 -0.07 -9.31
CA SER A 109 -9.67 -0.05 -10.76
C SER A 109 -10.50 -1.08 -11.52
N ASP A 110 -10.85 -0.76 -12.77
CA ASP A 110 -11.39 -1.72 -13.74
C ASP A 110 -10.30 -2.47 -14.52
N ALA A 111 -9.03 -2.11 -14.31
CA ALA A 111 -7.89 -2.80 -14.89
C ALA A 111 -7.26 -3.76 -13.88
N HIS A 112 -6.88 -4.94 -14.37
CA HIS A 112 -6.09 -5.95 -13.65
C HIS A 112 -4.77 -6.23 -14.38
N ALA A 113 -4.13 -5.19 -14.91
CA ALA A 113 -2.84 -5.35 -15.55
C ALA A 113 -1.70 -5.08 -14.56
N LEU A 114 -0.59 -5.80 -14.74
CA LEU A 114 0.62 -5.65 -13.94
C LEU A 114 1.14 -4.20 -13.92
N VAL A 115 1.01 -3.48 -15.04
CA VAL A 115 1.46 -2.09 -15.16
C VAL A 115 0.71 -1.15 -14.22
N ASP A 116 -0.59 -1.38 -14.01
CA ASP A 116 -1.42 -0.55 -13.13
C ASP A 116 -1.04 -0.74 -11.66
N ILE A 117 -0.82 -2.00 -11.26
CA ILE A 117 -0.37 -2.36 -9.90
C ILE A 117 1.04 -1.79 -9.64
N ILE A 118 1.95 -1.91 -10.61
CA ILE A 118 3.29 -1.31 -10.50
C ILE A 118 3.19 0.22 -10.41
N HIS A 119 2.36 0.85 -11.24
CA HIS A 119 2.16 2.31 -11.21
C HIS A 119 1.71 2.77 -9.82
N TRP A 120 0.68 2.12 -9.27
CA TRP A 120 0.18 2.39 -7.93
C TRP A 120 1.28 2.31 -6.86
N LEU A 121 2.03 1.21 -6.85
CA LEU A 121 3.12 1.01 -5.88
C LEU A 121 4.28 1.99 -6.07
N GLN A 122 4.62 2.34 -7.31
CA GLN A 122 5.66 3.33 -7.60
C GLN A 122 5.24 4.73 -7.16
N LEU A 123 3.96 5.07 -7.30
CA LEU A 123 3.42 6.34 -6.80
C LEU A 123 3.54 6.39 -5.27
N PHE A 124 3.17 5.30 -4.57
CA PHE A 124 3.35 5.18 -3.13
C PHE A 124 4.82 5.29 -2.70
N LYS A 125 5.73 4.60 -3.39
CA LYS A 125 7.19 4.69 -3.16
C LYS A 125 7.74 6.09 -3.42
N HIS A 126 7.25 6.78 -4.44
CA HIS A 126 7.61 8.17 -4.72
C HIS A 126 7.16 9.08 -3.58
N SER A 127 5.92 8.97 -3.13
CA SER A 127 5.40 9.72 -1.98
C SER A 127 6.16 9.42 -0.70
N TYR A 128 6.58 8.17 -0.46
CA TYR A 128 7.47 7.84 0.65
C TYR A 128 8.78 8.65 0.60
N SER A 129 9.39 8.80 -0.58
CA SER A 129 10.63 9.58 -0.74
C SER A 129 10.44 11.07 -0.45
N GLN A 130 9.22 11.60 -0.64
CA GLN A 130 8.88 12.98 -0.26
C GLN A 130 8.82 13.10 1.27
N VAL A 131 8.11 12.17 1.94
CA VAL A 131 7.97 12.14 3.40
C VAL A 131 9.31 11.94 4.10
N TYR A 132 10.15 11.04 3.58
CA TYR A 132 11.47 10.68 4.11
C TYR A 132 12.59 10.88 3.07
N PRO A 133 13.02 12.13 2.78
CA PRO A 133 14.08 12.39 1.83
C PRO A 133 15.40 11.69 2.20
N GLY A 134 16.06 11.07 1.22
CA GLY A 134 17.32 10.35 1.42
C GLY A 134 17.21 8.99 2.11
N LYS A 135 16.03 8.61 2.60
CA LYS A 135 15.82 7.31 3.23
C LYS A 135 15.45 6.26 2.17
N LYS A 136 16.06 5.08 2.27
CA LYS A 136 15.69 3.94 1.42
C LYS A 136 14.23 3.52 1.68
N PHE A 137 13.54 3.10 0.62
CA PHE A 137 12.21 2.54 0.74
C PHE A 137 12.29 1.20 1.50
N PRO A 138 11.48 1.00 2.56
CA PRO A 138 11.59 -0.17 3.41
C PRO A 138 11.19 -1.44 2.64
N ARG A 139 11.93 -2.52 2.89
CA ARG A 139 11.68 -3.83 2.29
C ARG A 139 10.94 -4.71 3.31
N PRO A 140 9.75 -5.24 3.00
CA PRO A 140 9.08 -6.19 3.85
C PRO A 140 9.86 -7.50 3.90
N ARG A 141 9.85 -8.18 5.05
CA ARG A 141 10.47 -9.51 5.20
C ARG A 141 9.60 -10.62 4.63
N ILE A 142 8.28 -10.48 4.80
CA ILE A 142 7.29 -11.44 4.35
C ILE A 142 6.22 -10.67 3.58
N VAL A 143 5.94 -11.15 2.37
CA VAL A 143 4.81 -10.69 1.56
C VAL A 143 3.89 -11.89 1.34
N LEU A 144 2.65 -11.79 1.83
CA LEU A 144 1.60 -12.78 1.64
C LEU A 144 0.71 -12.34 0.48
N SER A 145 0.38 -13.27 -0.41
CA SER A 145 -0.49 -12.98 -1.57
C SER A 145 -1.23 -14.24 -2.01
N ASP A 146 -2.50 -14.05 -2.39
CA ASP A 146 -3.37 -15.12 -2.87
C ASP A 146 -3.07 -15.50 -4.32
N ARG A 147 -2.05 -16.36 -4.53
CA ARG A 147 -1.66 -17.04 -5.80
C ARG A 147 -1.70 -16.21 -7.10
N ALA A 148 -1.86 -14.90 -7.03
CA ALA A 148 -2.03 -14.03 -8.17
C ALA A 148 -0.64 -13.59 -8.62
N GLN A 149 -0.25 -14.11 -9.79
CA GLN A 149 1.08 -13.88 -10.37
C GLN A 149 1.41 -12.38 -10.51
N VAL A 150 0.40 -11.54 -10.76
CA VAL A 150 0.58 -10.09 -10.89
C VAL A 150 1.12 -9.44 -9.60
N PHE A 151 0.66 -9.87 -8.41
CA PHE A 151 1.15 -9.33 -7.14
C PHE A 151 2.56 -9.82 -6.82
N LEU A 152 2.87 -11.07 -7.13
CA LEU A 152 4.22 -11.62 -6.99
C LEU A 152 5.21 -10.82 -7.84
N ILE A 153 4.90 -10.63 -9.13
CA ILE A 153 5.79 -9.88 -10.04
C ILE A 153 5.89 -8.40 -9.62
N ALA A 154 4.78 -7.76 -9.26
CA ALA A 154 4.79 -6.37 -8.80
C ALA A 154 5.66 -6.20 -7.54
N SER A 155 5.57 -7.16 -6.61
CA SER A 155 6.35 -7.13 -5.37
C SER A 155 7.85 -7.21 -5.65
N LEU A 156 8.26 -8.18 -6.49
CA LEU A 156 9.67 -8.34 -6.90
C LEU A 156 10.20 -7.08 -7.60
N ARG A 157 9.40 -6.48 -8.48
CA ARG A 157 9.79 -5.26 -9.21
C ARG A 157 9.96 -4.05 -8.29
N VAL A 158 9.06 -3.84 -7.33
CA VAL A 158 9.03 -2.61 -6.53
C VAL A 158 10.02 -2.63 -5.36
N TRP A 159 10.08 -3.76 -4.64
CA TRP A 159 10.92 -3.90 -3.45
C TRP A 159 12.32 -4.43 -3.75
N ASN A 160 12.43 -5.37 -4.71
CA ASN A 160 13.68 -6.07 -5.00
C ASN A 160 14.35 -5.58 -6.29
N ASN A 161 13.61 -4.85 -7.15
CA ASN A 161 14.06 -4.52 -8.51
C ASN A 161 14.46 -5.76 -9.30
N GLU A 162 13.75 -6.85 -9.10
CA GLU A 162 14.07 -8.20 -9.59
C GLU A 162 12.99 -8.67 -10.58
N SER A 163 13.37 -9.48 -11.57
CA SER A 163 12.40 -10.18 -12.43
C SER A 163 11.99 -11.52 -11.82
N MET A 164 10.90 -12.12 -12.32
CA MET A 164 10.50 -13.46 -11.88
C MET A 164 11.59 -14.51 -12.17
N ASN A 165 12.28 -14.40 -13.30
CA ASN A 165 13.36 -15.34 -13.64
C ASN A 165 14.56 -15.20 -12.69
N ASP A 166 14.95 -13.97 -12.37
CA ASP A 166 16.04 -13.72 -11.41
C ASP A 166 15.69 -14.32 -10.05
N PHE A 167 14.45 -14.09 -9.58
CA PHE A 167 13.94 -14.64 -8.33
C PHE A 167 13.96 -16.18 -8.33
N LEU A 168 13.44 -16.82 -9.37
CA LEU A 168 13.41 -18.29 -9.46
C LEU A 168 14.82 -18.88 -9.49
N ASN A 169 15.74 -18.26 -10.22
CA ASN A 169 17.14 -18.69 -10.26
C ASN A 169 17.81 -18.53 -8.89
N ARG A 170 17.55 -17.42 -8.19
CA ARG A 170 18.06 -17.17 -6.84
C ARG A 170 17.48 -18.16 -5.83
N ALA A 171 16.16 -18.36 -5.85
CA ALA A 171 15.48 -19.33 -5.00
C ALA A 171 16.01 -20.75 -5.25
N TYR A 172 16.22 -21.14 -6.51
CA TYR A 172 16.81 -22.43 -6.86
C TYR A 172 18.21 -22.60 -6.28
N ARG A 173 19.08 -21.57 -6.37
CA ARG A 173 20.42 -21.62 -5.75
C ARG A 173 20.34 -21.79 -4.24
N ILE A 174 19.44 -21.08 -3.57
CA ILE A 174 19.24 -21.19 -2.11
C ILE A 174 18.80 -22.60 -1.72
N VAL A 175 17.76 -23.15 -2.36
CA VAL A 175 17.23 -24.48 -1.97
C VAL A 175 18.15 -25.64 -2.35
N THR A 176 19.12 -25.41 -3.24
CA THR A 176 20.12 -26.41 -3.64
C THR A 176 21.48 -26.23 -2.98
N ASP A 177 21.59 -25.34 -1.99
CA ASP A 177 22.83 -25.03 -1.26
C ASP A 177 23.98 -24.54 -2.17
N LYS A 178 23.61 -23.84 -3.25
CA LYS A 178 24.51 -23.20 -4.23
C LYS A 178 24.42 -21.67 -4.18
N CYS A 179 23.87 -21.12 -3.11
CA CYS A 179 23.70 -19.68 -2.95
C CYS A 179 25.01 -18.98 -2.64
N THR A 180 25.09 -17.72 -3.07
CA THR A 180 26.11 -16.77 -2.62
C THR A 180 25.58 -15.90 -1.48
N ASP A 181 26.45 -15.17 -0.78
CA ASP A 181 26.02 -14.21 0.26
C ASP A 181 25.00 -13.20 -0.28
N SER A 182 25.20 -12.75 -1.54
CA SER A 182 24.29 -11.84 -2.24
C SER A 182 22.90 -12.42 -2.53
N ASP A 183 22.72 -13.74 -2.48
CA ASP A 183 21.40 -14.35 -2.69
C ASP A 183 20.52 -14.26 -1.43
N ILE A 184 21.15 -14.10 -0.26
CA ILE A 184 20.53 -14.09 1.08
C ILE A 184 20.23 -12.65 1.56
N GLU A 185 21.01 -11.66 1.11
CA GLU A 185 20.83 -10.22 1.40
C GLU A 185 19.66 -9.54 0.65
#